data_AF-A0A9E0XH03-F1
#
_entry.id   AF-A0A9E0XH03-F1
#
_cell.length_a   1.000
_cell.length_b   1.000
_cell.length_c   1.000
_cell.angle_alpha   90.00
_cell.angle_beta   90.00
_cell.angle_gamma   90.00
#
_symmetry.space_group_name_H-M   'P 1'
#
loop_
_entity.id
_entity.type
_entity.pdbx_description
1 polymer ?
#
loop_
_entity_poly.entity_id
_entity_poly.type
_entity_poly.pdbx_seq_one_letter_code
_entity_poly.pdbx_strand_id
1 'polypeptide(L)'
;MSLMTSLVKDFQNIHLDSNSKSNAQGLSPSASSTLAQVSSLANDVEKSPMKVTAEPHISIETVLQSKQFQDWTASMDMKKFNIRSVHIQSVDMFGPKVGFIKFKADVVDDTGKFIPGICFMRGGSVGILPVLKCEGRSFAILTLQPRIATGQFDFAEIPAGMLDGSDNFIGVAAKELEEEVGLKVSKNDLTDLSALAKHPKGFYASPGGSEETIRLFSLTQEVTKEKLFALNGRLTGVLEEGEQITLKVVPLEDLLSIPDGKTLIAYLLYKKYVSNDEFVSKL
;
A
#
# COMPACT_ATOMS: atom_id res chain seq x y z
N MET A 1 -38.42 6.42 -16.15
CA MET A 1 -37.44 5.72 -17.02
C MET A 1 -37.07 6.65 -18.16
N SER A 2 -35.79 6.71 -18.52
CA SER A 2 -35.18 7.60 -19.54
C SER A 2 -34.70 8.97 -19.05
N LEU A 3 -33.55 8.97 -18.35
CA LEU A 3 -32.62 10.12 -18.28
C LEU A 3 -31.18 9.67 -17.97
N MET A 4 -30.81 8.45 -18.40
CA MET A 4 -29.43 7.91 -18.30
C MET A 4 -28.96 7.38 -19.66
N THR A 5 -28.88 8.27 -20.66
CA THR A 5 -28.30 7.91 -21.98
C THR A 5 -27.68 9.13 -22.66
N SER A 6 -26.77 9.83 -21.98
CA SER A 6 -26.14 11.05 -22.55
C SER A 6 -24.65 11.25 -22.22
N LEU A 7 -23.92 10.22 -21.75
CA LEU A 7 -22.50 10.38 -21.38
C LEU A 7 -21.57 9.28 -21.93
N VAL A 8 -21.90 8.71 -23.11
CA VAL A 8 -21.05 7.71 -23.78
C VAL A 8 -20.86 8.05 -25.26
N LYS A 9 -20.58 9.32 -25.60
CA LYS A 9 -20.42 9.73 -27.01
C LYS A 9 -19.20 10.57 -27.38
N ASP A 10 -18.23 10.75 -26.49
CA ASP A 10 -17.02 11.51 -26.82
C ASP A 10 -15.73 10.74 -26.49
N PHE A 11 -15.46 9.65 -27.23
CA PHE A 11 -14.11 9.11 -27.45
C PHE A 11 -14.09 8.27 -28.73
N GLN A 12 -14.28 8.93 -29.87
CA GLN A 12 -13.92 8.40 -31.18
C GLN A 12 -13.17 9.50 -31.92
N ASN A 13 -11.84 9.42 -31.95
CA ASN A 13 -10.97 9.95 -33.01
C ASN A 13 -9.53 9.48 -32.74
N ILE A 14 -9.20 8.31 -33.29
CA ILE A 14 -7.83 7.82 -33.46
C ILE A 14 -7.50 8.02 -34.94
N HIS A 15 -6.51 8.85 -35.24
CA HIS A 15 -5.85 8.91 -36.54
C HIS A 15 -4.40 8.43 -36.34
N LEU A 16 -4.05 7.34 -37.02
CA LEU A 16 -2.69 6.81 -37.10
C LEU A 16 -2.28 6.83 -38.57
N ASP A 17 -1.30 7.67 -38.89
CA ASP A 17 -0.66 7.72 -40.20
C ASP A 17 0.53 6.76 -40.27
N SER A 18 0.67 6.14 -41.44
CA SER A 18 1.63 5.10 -41.79
C SER A 18 2.88 5.62 -42.50
N ASN A 19 3.97 4.86 -42.38
CA ASN A 19 5.15 4.68 -43.25
C ASN A 19 6.49 5.36 -42.87
N SER A 20 7.52 4.52 -42.67
CA SER A 20 8.71 4.48 -43.56
C SER A 20 9.60 3.25 -43.29
N LYS A 21 10.32 2.78 -44.33
CA LYS A 21 11.15 1.56 -44.43
C LYS A 21 12.66 1.90 -44.44
N SER A 22 13.51 0.99 -43.94
CA SER A 22 14.85 0.61 -44.51
C SER A 22 15.50 -0.50 -43.63
N ASN A 23 15.81 -1.70 -44.15
CA ASN A 23 17.09 -2.24 -44.71
C ASN A 23 18.30 -2.18 -43.73
N ALA A 24 19.22 -3.14 -43.56
CA ALA A 24 19.47 -4.52 -44.03
C ALA A 24 20.75 -5.09 -43.32
N GLN A 25 20.92 -6.42 -43.28
CA GLN A 25 22.18 -7.24 -43.20
C GLN A 25 23.10 -7.10 -41.94
N GLY A 26 23.81 -8.09 -41.40
CA GLY A 26 24.10 -9.50 -41.70
C GLY A 26 25.31 -10.01 -40.86
N LEU A 27 25.47 -11.34 -40.77
CA LEU A 27 26.68 -12.16 -40.46
C LEU A 27 27.03 -12.58 -39.00
N SER A 28 27.24 -13.90 -38.87
CA SER A 28 27.69 -14.78 -37.77
C SER A 28 29.14 -15.30 -38.02
N PRO A 29 29.65 -16.41 -37.45
CA PRO A 29 29.91 -16.85 -36.05
C PRO A 29 31.38 -17.34 -35.82
N SER A 30 31.82 -17.60 -34.58
CA SER A 30 32.90 -18.57 -34.25
C SER A 30 32.94 -18.87 -32.73
N ALA A 31 32.67 -20.10 -32.31
CA ALA A 31 33.62 -21.21 -32.02
C ALA A 31 34.44 -20.98 -30.73
N SER A 32 34.05 -21.58 -29.60
CA SER A 32 34.38 -22.95 -29.18
C SER A 32 35.79 -23.09 -28.60
N SER A 33 35.91 -23.09 -27.26
CA SER A 33 36.85 -23.97 -26.51
C SER A 33 36.81 -23.73 -24.99
N THR A 34 35.78 -24.20 -24.28
CA THR A 34 35.92 -24.58 -22.85
C THR A 34 34.81 -25.53 -22.39
N LEU A 35 34.57 -26.60 -23.17
CA LEU A 35 33.76 -27.75 -22.75
C LEU A 35 34.69 -28.91 -22.42
N ALA A 36 35.22 -28.91 -21.20
CA ALA A 36 35.66 -30.10 -20.48
C ALA A 36 36.14 -29.65 -19.11
N GLN A 37 35.70 -30.33 -18.05
CA GLN A 37 36.07 -30.12 -16.64
C GLN A 37 35.24 -29.09 -15.85
N VAL A 38 33.93 -29.34 -15.67
CA VAL A 38 33.29 -29.44 -14.34
C VAL A 38 32.02 -30.27 -14.51
N SER A 39 32.16 -31.59 -14.66
CA SER A 39 31.02 -32.52 -14.73
C SER A 39 30.99 -33.38 -13.48
N SER A 40 30.65 -32.79 -12.34
CA SER A 40 30.05 -33.48 -11.19
C SER A 40 29.56 -32.46 -10.18
N LEU A 41 28.33 -32.65 -9.68
CA LEU A 41 27.65 -31.88 -8.63
C LEU A 41 26.90 -30.62 -9.06
N ALA A 42 25.80 -30.78 -9.80
CA ALA A 42 24.67 -29.85 -9.78
C ALA A 42 23.41 -30.53 -10.35
N ASN A 43 22.71 -31.31 -9.52
CA ASN A 43 21.26 -31.48 -9.71
C ASN A 43 20.57 -30.36 -8.93
N ASP A 44 20.89 -29.12 -9.27
CA ASP A 44 20.03 -28.00 -8.97
C ASP A 44 19.25 -27.74 -10.25
N VAL A 45 17.93 -27.90 -10.18
CA VAL A 45 17.04 -27.42 -11.23
C VAL A 45 17.31 -25.92 -11.34
N GLU A 46 18.09 -25.52 -12.34
CA GLU A 46 18.22 -24.12 -12.78
C GLU A 46 16.80 -23.64 -13.08
N LYS A 47 16.14 -23.04 -12.08
CA LYS A 47 14.95 -22.26 -12.33
C LYS A 47 15.43 -21.10 -13.20
N SER A 48 15.09 -21.18 -14.49
CA SER A 48 15.30 -20.09 -15.44
C SER A 48 14.94 -18.76 -14.76
N PRO A 49 15.77 -17.71 -14.87
CA PRO A 49 15.47 -16.43 -14.26
C PRO A 49 14.07 -15.98 -14.68
N MET A 50 13.27 -15.56 -13.71
CA MET A 50 11.89 -15.08 -13.90
C MET A 50 11.86 -14.09 -15.08
N LYS A 51 11.11 -14.41 -16.14
CA LYS A 51 11.03 -13.54 -17.31
C LYS A 51 10.15 -12.33 -16.99
N VAL A 52 10.72 -11.13 -17.00
CA VAL A 52 9.96 -9.88 -16.83
C VAL A 52 9.73 -9.23 -18.18
N THR A 53 8.49 -8.83 -18.44
CA THR A 53 8.05 -8.07 -19.62
C THR A 53 7.15 -6.92 -19.17
N ALA A 54 6.94 -5.92 -20.01
CA ALA A 54 6.09 -4.79 -19.69
C ALA A 54 5.38 -4.24 -20.93
N GLU A 55 4.35 -3.42 -20.73
CA GLU A 55 3.80 -2.58 -21.80
C GLU A 55 4.88 -1.65 -22.40
N PRO A 56 4.81 -1.28 -23.69
CA PRO A 56 5.92 -0.62 -24.41
C PRO A 56 6.46 0.68 -23.80
N HIS A 57 5.65 1.39 -23.01
CA HIS A 57 5.98 2.67 -22.39
C HIS A 57 6.55 2.54 -20.98
N ILE A 58 6.63 1.33 -20.43
CA ILE A 58 7.05 1.06 -19.07
C ILE A 58 8.52 0.64 -19.04
N SER A 59 9.32 1.35 -18.25
CA SER A 59 10.70 0.97 -17.97
C SER A 59 10.75 -0.22 -17.00
N ILE A 60 11.18 -1.37 -17.49
CA ILE A 60 11.39 -2.57 -16.65
C ILE A 60 12.44 -2.28 -15.57
N GLU A 61 13.52 -1.57 -15.91
CA GLU A 61 14.57 -1.24 -14.95
C GLU A 61 14.02 -0.44 -13.75
N THR A 62 13.17 0.55 -14.03
CA THR A 62 12.52 1.37 -13.00
C THR A 62 11.65 0.52 -12.07
N VAL A 63 10.94 -0.48 -12.61
CA VAL A 63 10.15 -1.44 -11.81
C VAL A 63 11.05 -2.32 -10.95
N LEU A 64 12.11 -2.91 -11.52
CA LEU A 64 13.04 -3.79 -10.81
C LEU A 64 13.81 -3.07 -9.68
N GLN A 65 14.02 -1.76 -9.82
CA GLN A 65 14.67 -0.91 -8.82
C GLN A 65 13.69 -0.41 -7.73
N SER A 66 12.38 -0.57 -7.92
CA SER A 66 11.39 -0.12 -6.94
C SER A 66 11.41 -1.00 -5.68
N LYS A 67 11.27 -0.37 -4.51
CA LYS A 67 11.29 -1.10 -3.23
C LYS A 67 10.18 -2.14 -3.14
N GLN A 68 8.96 -1.79 -3.54
CA GLN A 68 7.82 -2.71 -3.50
C GLN A 68 8.10 -3.98 -4.31
N PHE A 69 8.70 -3.87 -5.50
CA PHE A 69 9.05 -5.04 -6.32
C PHE A 69 10.17 -5.87 -5.69
N GLN A 70 11.19 -5.21 -5.14
CA GLN A 70 12.29 -5.87 -4.41
C GLN A 70 11.79 -6.61 -3.16
N ASP A 71 10.94 -5.97 -2.36
CA ASP A 71 10.39 -6.56 -1.14
C ASP A 71 9.49 -7.76 -1.48
N TRP A 72 8.65 -7.67 -2.51
CA TRP A 72 7.82 -8.77 -2.97
C TRP A 72 8.65 -9.96 -3.45
N THR A 73 9.65 -9.72 -4.31
CA THR A 73 10.55 -10.79 -4.79
C THR A 73 11.33 -11.43 -3.64
N ALA A 74 11.81 -10.64 -2.68
CA ALA A 74 12.50 -11.13 -1.50
C ALA A 74 11.59 -11.93 -0.54
N SER A 75 10.30 -11.61 -0.49
CA SER A 75 9.32 -12.29 0.37
C SER A 75 8.77 -13.60 -0.21
N MET A 76 9.05 -13.88 -1.47
CA MET A 76 8.44 -14.98 -2.21
C MET A 76 8.87 -16.36 -1.67
N ASP A 77 7.90 -17.23 -1.37
CA ASP A 77 8.17 -18.64 -1.09
C ASP A 77 8.51 -19.38 -2.39
N MET A 78 9.76 -19.24 -2.84
CA MET A 78 10.26 -19.84 -4.08
C MET A 78 10.25 -21.37 -4.07
N LYS A 79 9.94 -22.04 -2.95
CA LYS A 79 9.74 -23.50 -2.92
C LYS A 79 8.35 -23.87 -3.42
N LYS A 80 7.34 -23.04 -3.13
CA LYS A 80 5.94 -23.29 -3.49
C LYS A 80 5.47 -22.51 -4.70
N PHE A 81 6.00 -21.30 -4.90
CA PHE A 81 5.72 -20.50 -6.08
C PHE A 81 6.76 -20.75 -7.16
N ASN A 82 6.30 -21.21 -8.31
CA ASN A 82 7.09 -21.25 -9.53
C ASN A 82 6.60 -20.16 -10.49
N ILE A 83 7.25 -19.00 -10.42
CA ILE A 83 6.94 -17.84 -11.24
C ILE A 83 7.72 -17.94 -12.55
N ARG A 84 7.02 -18.23 -13.65
CA ARG A 84 7.61 -18.37 -14.98
C ARG A 84 7.84 -17.02 -15.63
N SER A 85 6.87 -16.11 -15.48
CA SER A 85 6.98 -14.75 -16.00
C SER A 85 6.15 -13.76 -15.21
N VAL A 86 6.53 -12.49 -15.33
CA VAL A 86 5.79 -11.32 -14.86
C VAL A 86 5.61 -10.37 -16.03
N HIS A 87 4.38 -9.90 -16.23
CA HIS A 87 4.04 -8.90 -17.23
C HIS A 87 3.49 -7.64 -16.54
N ILE A 88 4.26 -6.56 -16.58
CA ILE A 88 3.89 -5.26 -15.99
C ILE A 88 2.90 -4.54 -16.91
N GLN A 89 1.72 -4.27 -16.38
CA GLN A 89 0.58 -3.70 -17.12
C GLN A 89 0.47 -2.19 -16.95
N SER A 90 0.81 -1.67 -15.75
CA SER A 90 0.82 -0.23 -15.50
C SER A 90 1.80 0.12 -14.38
N VAL A 91 2.33 1.33 -14.46
CA VAL A 91 3.18 1.93 -13.42
C VAL A 91 2.77 3.39 -13.25
N ASP A 92 2.46 3.77 -12.02
CA ASP A 92 2.14 5.15 -11.65
C ASP A 92 3.35 5.77 -10.93
N MET A 93 3.82 6.91 -11.42
CA MET A 93 5.00 7.61 -10.88
C MET A 93 4.58 8.78 -9.99
N PHE A 94 5.16 8.88 -8.79
CA PHE A 94 5.01 10.00 -7.87
C PHE A 94 6.31 10.80 -7.85
N GLY A 95 6.38 11.78 -8.76
CA GLY A 95 7.65 12.44 -9.10
C GLY A 95 8.66 11.40 -9.62
N PRO A 96 9.87 11.30 -9.04
CA PRO A 96 10.87 10.33 -9.47
C PRO A 96 10.62 8.91 -8.90
N LYS A 97 9.70 8.74 -7.96
CA LYS A 97 9.47 7.47 -7.25
C LYS A 97 8.38 6.66 -7.93
N VAL A 98 8.53 5.33 -7.94
CA VAL A 98 7.46 4.43 -8.36
C VAL A 98 6.42 4.36 -7.25
N GLY A 99 5.21 4.87 -7.52
CA GLY A 99 4.08 4.84 -6.60
C GLY A 99 3.38 3.49 -6.65
N PHE A 100 2.78 3.15 -7.80
CA PHE A 100 2.01 1.91 -7.96
C PHE A 100 2.50 1.06 -9.12
N ILE A 101 2.35 -0.26 -9.01
CA ILE A 101 2.64 -1.23 -10.07
C ILE A 101 1.47 -2.19 -10.19
N LYS A 102 0.92 -2.35 -11.38
CA LYS A 102 -0.02 -3.44 -11.69
C LYS A 102 0.66 -4.45 -12.59
N PHE A 103 0.60 -5.72 -12.25
CA PHE A 103 1.14 -6.77 -13.10
C PHE A 103 0.31 -8.06 -13.05
N LYS A 104 0.56 -8.92 -14.03
CA LYS A 104 0.12 -10.31 -14.05
C LYS A 104 1.33 -11.24 -14.11
N ALA A 105 1.40 -12.18 -13.19
CA ALA A 105 2.39 -13.24 -13.16
C ALA A 105 1.80 -14.56 -13.69
N ASP A 106 2.61 -15.30 -14.45
CA ASP A 106 2.38 -16.71 -14.75
C ASP A 106 3.01 -17.54 -13.63
N VAL A 107 2.16 -18.11 -12.77
CA VAL A 107 2.58 -18.80 -11.56
C VAL A 107 1.90 -20.15 -11.48
N VAL A 108 2.69 -21.16 -11.12
CA VAL A 108 2.19 -22.49 -10.77
C VAL A 108 2.75 -22.94 -9.42
N ASP A 109 2.08 -23.90 -8.77
CA ASP A 109 2.66 -24.61 -7.63
C ASP A 109 3.71 -25.65 -8.06
N ASP A 110 4.24 -26.39 -7.09
CA ASP A 110 5.20 -27.48 -7.30
C ASP A 110 4.64 -28.66 -8.12
N THR A 111 3.32 -28.81 -8.19
CA THR A 111 2.63 -29.80 -9.02
C THR A 111 2.33 -29.29 -10.44
N GLY A 112 2.60 -28.02 -10.72
CA GLY A 112 2.28 -27.38 -12.00
C GLY A 112 0.85 -26.83 -12.08
N LYS A 113 0.10 -26.80 -10.97
CA LYS A 113 -1.25 -26.25 -10.92
C LYS A 113 -1.20 -24.72 -10.96
N PHE A 114 -2.07 -24.12 -11.76
CA PHE A 114 -2.21 -22.67 -11.88
C PHE A 114 -2.54 -21.98 -10.55
N ILE A 115 -1.88 -20.84 -10.31
CA ILE A 115 -2.16 -19.92 -9.21
C ILE A 115 -2.52 -18.54 -9.79
N PRO A 116 -3.60 -17.88 -9.32
CA PRO A 116 -3.89 -16.50 -9.71
C PRO A 116 -2.72 -15.56 -9.40
N GLY A 117 -2.17 -14.89 -10.42
CA GLY A 117 -1.00 -14.01 -10.30
C GLY A 117 -1.30 -12.54 -10.60
N ILE A 118 -2.51 -12.05 -10.33
CA ILE A 118 -2.82 -10.62 -10.52
C ILE A 118 -2.40 -9.87 -9.25
N CYS A 119 -1.55 -8.86 -9.41
CA CYS A 119 -1.01 -8.09 -8.29
C CYS A 119 -1.06 -6.59 -8.55
N PHE A 120 -1.45 -5.85 -7.52
CA PHE A 120 -1.38 -4.40 -7.41
C PHE A 120 -0.44 -4.06 -6.25
N MET A 121 0.73 -3.54 -6.57
CA MET A 121 1.74 -3.14 -5.58
C MET A 121 1.61 -1.67 -5.29
N ARG A 122 1.68 -1.33 -4.01
CA ARG A 122 1.62 0.06 -3.56
C ARG A 122 2.50 0.37 -2.35
N GLY A 123 3.30 -0.60 -1.90
CA GLY A 123 4.18 -0.50 -0.77
C GLY A 123 3.46 -0.55 0.58
N GLY A 124 4.25 -0.52 1.64
CA GLY A 124 3.75 -0.41 3.00
C GLY A 124 3.24 0.99 3.34
N SER A 125 2.35 1.06 4.31
CA SER A 125 1.80 2.30 4.86
C SER A 125 1.75 2.24 6.39
N VAL A 126 1.46 3.40 7.00
CA VAL A 126 1.16 3.52 8.43
C VAL A 126 -0.28 4.00 8.63
N GLY A 127 -0.90 3.57 9.72
CA GLY A 127 -2.16 4.14 10.21
C GLY A 127 -2.01 4.50 11.68
N ILE A 128 -2.56 5.63 12.10
CA ILE A 128 -2.37 6.14 13.45
C ILE A 128 -3.72 6.41 14.09
N LEU A 129 -4.04 5.73 15.19
CA LEU A 129 -5.23 6.00 15.99
C LEU A 129 -4.93 7.10 17.04
N PRO A 130 -5.42 8.34 16.87
CA PRO A 130 -5.21 9.40 17.84
C PRO A 130 -6.35 9.37 18.86
N VAL A 131 -6.01 9.02 20.10
CA VAL A 131 -6.96 8.95 21.22
C VAL A 131 -6.79 10.17 22.12
N LEU A 132 -7.86 10.92 22.31
CA LEU A 132 -7.94 12.06 23.19
C LEU A 132 -8.71 11.68 24.45
N LYS A 133 -8.10 11.88 25.62
CA LYS A 133 -8.76 11.74 26.91
C LYS A 133 -9.19 13.12 27.40
N CYS A 134 -10.46 13.25 27.76
CA CYS A 134 -11.04 14.51 28.23
C CYS A 134 -12.14 14.21 29.25
N GLU A 135 -12.02 14.76 30.46
CA GLU A 135 -13.01 14.62 31.54
C GLU A 135 -13.41 13.15 31.82
N GLY A 136 -12.44 12.23 31.77
CA GLY A 136 -12.67 10.79 32.01
C GLY A 136 -13.30 10.01 30.86
N ARG A 137 -13.45 10.63 29.68
CA ARG A 137 -13.94 9.98 28.45
C ARG A 137 -12.84 9.92 27.39
N SER A 138 -12.92 8.92 26.51
CA SER A 138 -11.99 8.73 25.41
C SER A 138 -12.66 9.05 24.07
N PHE A 139 -11.97 9.79 23.23
CA PHE A 139 -12.40 10.18 21.89
C PHE A 139 -11.34 9.80 20.87
N ALA A 140 -11.74 9.53 19.64
CA ALA A 140 -10.83 9.34 18.52
C ALA A 140 -10.92 10.51 17.55
N ILE A 141 -9.81 10.83 16.89
CA ILE A 141 -9.78 11.74 15.75
C ILE A 141 -9.79 10.91 14.46
N LEU A 142 -10.73 11.20 13.58
CA LEU A 142 -10.81 10.69 12.22
C LEU A 142 -10.49 11.81 11.22
N THR A 143 -9.94 11.43 10.08
CA THR A 143 -9.87 12.25 8.87
C THR A 143 -11.07 11.93 7.98
N LEU A 144 -11.70 12.96 7.43
CA LEU A 144 -12.70 12.86 6.38
C LEU A 144 -12.04 13.31 5.09
N GLN A 145 -11.93 12.41 4.12
CA GLN A 145 -11.25 12.66 2.85
C GLN A 145 -11.89 11.90 1.68
N PRO A 146 -11.75 12.38 0.43
CA PRO A 146 -12.26 11.68 -0.75
C PRO A 146 -11.57 10.35 -0.98
N ARG A 147 -12.37 9.27 -1.06
CA ARG A 147 -11.91 7.95 -1.46
C ARG A 147 -12.64 7.53 -2.73
N ILE A 148 -12.07 7.90 -3.87
CA ILE A 148 -12.65 7.60 -5.20
C ILE A 148 -12.94 6.10 -5.41
N ALA A 149 -12.09 5.23 -4.85
CA ALA A 149 -12.24 3.77 -4.93
C ALA A 149 -13.50 3.24 -4.22
N THR A 150 -14.01 3.96 -3.21
CA THR A 150 -15.25 3.61 -2.50
C THR A 150 -16.45 4.42 -3.01
N GLY A 151 -16.21 5.44 -3.86
CA GLY A 151 -17.23 6.38 -4.32
C GLY A 151 -17.71 7.35 -3.23
N GLN A 152 -17.01 7.44 -2.09
CA GLN A 152 -17.39 8.31 -0.97
C GLN A 152 -16.47 9.53 -0.91
N PHE A 153 -17.08 10.72 -0.80
CA PHE A 153 -16.35 11.99 -0.73
C PHE A 153 -15.87 12.29 0.68
N ASP A 154 -16.70 12.05 1.69
CA ASP A 154 -16.35 12.24 3.11
C ASP A 154 -16.14 10.88 3.78
N PHE A 155 -15.16 10.11 3.28
CA PHE A 155 -14.85 8.80 3.85
C PHE A 155 -14.15 8.98 5.20
N ALA A 156 -14.72 8.41 6.26
CA ALA A 156 -14.17 8.51 7.60
C ALA A 156 -13.16 7.39 7.88
N GLU A 157 -11.97 7.77 8.34
CA GLU A 157 -10.89 6.83 8.66
C GLU A 157 -9.87 7.45 9.62
N ILE A 158 -9.00 6.64 10.21
CA ILE A 158 -7.86 7.16 10.95
C ILE A 158 -6.80 7.76 10.01
N PRO A 159 -6.02 8.76 10.46
CA PRO A 159 -4.84 9.27 9.75
C PRO A 159 -3.92 8.17 9.23
N ALA A 160 -3.36 8.35 8.04
CA ALA A 160 -2.55 7.33 7.39
C ALA A 160 -1.60 7.90 6.32
N GLY A 161 -0.44 7.27 6.17
CA GLY A 161 0.60 7.72 5.22
C GLY A 161 1.34 6.57 4.55
N MET A 162 1.76 6.78 3.30
CA MET A 162 2.59 5.81 2.59
C MET A 162 4.05 5.90 3.03
N LEU A 163 4.75 4.76 3.02
CA LEU A 163 6.19 4.74 3.24
C LEU A 163 6.90 5.17 1.95
N ASP A 164 7.91 6.01 2.13
CA ASP A 164 8.64 6.66 1.04
C ASP A 164 9.83 5.83 0.52
N GLY A 165 9.85 4.54 0.83
CA GLY A 165 10.99 3.65 0.60
C GLY A 165 11.83 3.37 1.85
N SER A 166 11.60 4.09 2.95
CA SER A 166 12.34 3.94 4.19
C SER A 166 11.62 3.03 5.20
N ASP A 167 12.38 2.32 6.04
CA ASP A 167 11.83 1.56 7.17
C ASP A 167 11.57 2.46 8.40
N ASN A 168 11.41 3.79 8.21
CA ASN A 168 11.23 4.77 9.28
C ASN A 168 9.73 5.01 9.60
N PHE A 169 9.01 3.94 9.92
CA PHE A 169 7.56 3.98 10.18
C PHE A 169 7.15 5.01 11.24
N ILE A 170 7.91 5.12 12.33
CA ILE A 170 7.58 6.06 13.42
C ILE A 170 7.74 7.51 12.96
N GLY A 171 8.75 7.79 12.14
CA GLY A 171 8.94 9.13 11.57
C GLY A 171 7.81 9.52 10.63
N VAL A 172 7.37 8.58 9.77
CA VAL A 172 6.21 8.78 8.89
C VAL A 172 4.95 9.00 9.74
N ALA A 173 4.67 8.13 10.72
CA ALA A 173 3.51 8.27 11.58
C ALA A 173 3.44 9.61 12.34
N ALA A 174 4.58 10.11 12.82
CA ALA A 174 4.66 11.42 13.46
C ALA A 174 4.44 12.57 12.46
N LYS A 175 4.97 12.45 11.23
CA LYS A 175 4.76 13.42 10.14
C LYS A 175 3.28 13.51 9.76
N GLU A 176 2.62 12.37 9.54
CA GLU A 176 1.19 12.34 9.20
C GLU A 176 0.31 12.95 10.29
N LEU A 177 0.61 12.71 11.56
CA LEU A 177 -0.12 13.37 12.66
C LEU A 177 0.06 14.89 12.66
N GLU A 178 1.23 15.39 12.28
CA GLU A 178 1.47 16.81 12.19
C GLU A 178 0.75 17.43 10.97
N GLU A 179 0.81 16.78 9.81
CA GLU A 179 0.24 17.26 8.54
C GLU A 179 -1.28 17.10 8.49
N GLU A 180 -1.79 15.89 8.76
CA GLU A 180 -3.22 15.58 8.64
C GLU A 180 -4.01 16.03 9.87
N VAL A 181 -3.40 16.09 11.07
CA VAL A 181 -4.13 16.38 12.32
C VAL A 181 -3.69 17.68 12.99
N GLY A 182 -2.47 18.15 12.72
CA GLY A 182 -1.88 19.30 13.40
C GLY A 182 -1.47 18.99 14.85
N LEU A 183 -1.15 17.74 15.16
CA LEU A 183 -0.59 17.30 16.44
C LEU A 183 0.90 17.02 16.29
N LYS A 184 1.74 17.89 16.86
CA LYS A 184 3.19 17.64 16.93
C LYS A 184 3.46 16.61 18.01
N VAL A 185 4.09 15.51 17.63
CA VAL A 185 4.45 14.41 18.55
C VAL A 185 5.91 14.03 18.38
N SER A 186 6.52 13.58 19.47
CA SER A 186 7.81 12.91 19.42
C SER A 186 7.61 11.43 19.10
N LYS A 187 8.66 10.78 18.60
CA LYS A 187 8.66 9.33 18.33
C LYS A 187 8.29 8.48 19.56
N ASN A 188 8.58 8.98 20.76
CA ASN A 188 8.34 8.27 22.01
C ASN A 188 6.88 8.35 22.49
N ASP A 189 6.06 9.22 21.89
CA ASP A 189 4.64 9.37 22.23
C ASP A 189 3.76 8.33 21.54
N LEU A 190 4.30 7.62 20.54
CA LEU A 190 3.59 6.64 19.74
C LEU A 190 3.76 5.24 20.29
N THR A 191 2.64 4.54 20.44
CA THR A 191 2.62 3.11 20.75
C THR A 191 2.45 2.31 19.46
N ASP A 192 3.35 1.35 19.21
CA ASP A 192 3.29 0.47 18.04
C ASP A 192 2.33 -0.71 18.30
N LEU A 193 1.08 -0.54 17.86
CA LEU A 193 0.03 -1.54 18.00
C LEU A 193 0.34 -2.81 17.20
N SER A 194 0.95 -2.65 16.03
CA SER A 194 1.36 -3.76 15.18
C SER A 194 2.45 -4.63 15.83
N ALA A 195 3.44 -4.02 16.48
CA ALA A 195 4.46 -4.74 17.23
C ALA A 195 3.87 -5.49 18.45
N LEU A 196 2.94 -4.86 19.18
CA LEU A 196 2.22 -5.51 20.29
C LEU A 196 1.42 -6.73 19.82
N ALA A 197 0.87 -6.67 18.60
CA ALA A 197 0.20 -7.78 17.94
C ALA A 197 1.14 -8.83 17.32
N LYS A 198 2.47 -8.68 17.45
CA LYS A 198 3.50 -9.54 16.83
C LYS A 198 3.52 -9.50 15.29
N HIS A 199 3.10 -8.38 14.72
CA HIS A 199 3.12 -8.11 13.28
C HIS A 199 3.95 -6.85 12.98
N PRO A 200 5.27 -6.83 13.19
CA PRO A 200 6.09 -5.62 13.10
C PRO A 200 6.16 -4.98 11.70
N LYS A 201 5.75 -5.71 10.65
CA LYS A 201 5.61 -5.18 9.29
C LYS A 201 4.21 -4.61 8.99
N GLY A 202 3.27 -4.71 9.93
CA GLY A 202 1.86 -4.40 9.72
C GLY A 202 1.03 -5.63 9.34
N PHE A 203 -0.27 -5.40 9.14
CA PHE A 203 -1.21 -6.41 8.63
C PHE A 203 -1.37 -6.26 7.12
N TYR A 204 -1.66 -7.35 6.41
CA TYR A 204 -1.98 -7.28 4.97
C TYR A 204 -3.39 -6.76 4.74
N ALA A 205 -3.53 -5.69 3.94
CA ALA A 205 -4.83 -5.08 3.68
C ALA A 205 -5.73 -5.98 2.80
N SER A 206 -5.18 -6.53 1.71
CA SER A 206 -5.91 -7.41 0.78
C SER A 206 -4.95 -8.39 0.10
N PRO A 207 -4.46 -9.43 0.80
CA PRO A 207 -3.37 -10.29 0.35
C PRO A 207 -3.69 -11.12 -0.90
N GLY A 208 -4.96 -11.18 -1.33
CA GLY A 208 -5.36 -11.84 -2.57
C GLY A 208 -4.96 -11.10 -3.85
N GLY A 209 -4.60 -9.82 -3.74
CA GLY A 209 -4.22 -9.01 -4.91
C GLY A 209 -3.30 -7.83 -4.62
N SER A 210 -2.95 -7.55 -3.36
CA SER A 210 -2.03 -6.48 -2.97
C SER A 210 -1.01 -7.00 -1.95
N GLU A 211 0.25 -6.56 -2.09
CA GLU A 211 1.29 -6.82 -1.09
C GLU A 211 1.24 -5.86 0.11
N GLU A 212 0.43 -4.80 -0.01
CA GLU A 212 0.34 -3.74 1.00
C GLU A 212 0.23 -4.28 2.42
N THR A 213 1.15 -3.81 3.25
CA THR A 213 1.04 -3.91 4.70
C THR A 213 0.76 -2.55 5.33
N ILE A 214 -0.10 -2.53 6.34
CA ILE A 214 -0.40 -1.31 7.11
C ILE A 214 0.08 -1.51 8.54
N ARG A 215 1.08 -0.72 8.96
CA ARG A 215 1.59 -0.73 10.34
C ARG A 215 0.83 0.28 11.18
N LEU A 216 0.28 -0.18 12.30
CA LEU A 216 -0.63 0.60 13.12
C LEU A 216 0.06 1.14 14.37
N PHE A 217 -0.16 2.42 14.62
CA PHE A 217 0.27 3.13 15.81
C PHE A 217 -0.94 3.72 16.53
N SER A 218 -0.76 4.04 17.82
CA SER A 218 -1.69 4.91 18.54
C SER A 218 -0.96 6.02 19.26
N LEU A 219 -1.62 7.16 19.35
CA LEU A 219 -1.26 8.27 20.22
C LEU A 219 -2.34 8.35 21.32
N THR A 220 -1.96 8.58 22.57
CA THR A 220 -2.94 8.89 23.63
C THR A 220 -2.52 10.17 24.34
N GLN A 221 -3.40 11.19 24.35
CA GLN A 221 -3.14 12.48 24.97
C GLN A 221 -4.32 12.92 25.84
N GLU A 222 -4.03 13.42 27.04
CA GLU A 222 -4.99 14.19 27.84
C GLU A 222 -5.13 15.59 27.23
N VAL A 223 -6.36 16.04 27.04
CA VAL A 223 -6.67 17.35 26.45
C VAL A 223 -7.77 18.08 27.20
N THR A 224 -7.72 19.40 27.13
CA THR A 224 -8.84 20.22 27.62
C THR A 224 -10.03 20.11 26.68
N LYS A 225 -11.22 20.45 27.20
CA LYS A 225 -12.46 20.46 26.44
C LYS A 225 -12.40 21.46 25.27
N GLU A 226 -11.75 22.60 25.48
CA GLU A 226 -11.53 23.62 24.45
C GLU A 226 -10.69 23.07 23.30
N LYS A 227 -9.63 22.30 23.61
CA LYS A 227 -8.79 21.66 22.58
C LYS A 227 -9.55 20.58 21.83
N LEU A 228 -10.35 19.76 22.53
CA LEU A 228 -11.20 18.74 21.92
C LEU A 228 -12.16 19.37 20.89
N PHE A 229 -12.86 20.44 21.28
CA PHE A 229 -13.78 21.16 20.38
C PHE A 229 -13.07 21.85 19.22
N ALA A 230 -11.90 22.44 19.45
CA ALA A 230 -11.13 23.13 18.42
C ALA A 230 -10.59 22.18 17.32
N LEU A 231 -10.47 20.88 17.61
CA LEU A 231 -10.05 19.88 16.63
C LEU A 231 -11.20 19.43 15.72
N ASN A 232 -12.45 19.40 16.21
CA ASN A 232 -13.57 18.91 15.44
C ASN A 232 -13.97 19.90 14.32
N GLY A 233 -14.07 19.41 13.08
CA GLY A 233 -14.38 20.21 11.90
C GLY A 233 -13.22 21.05 11.37
N ARG A 234 -12.01 20.92 11.94
CA ARG A 234 -10.83 21.63 11.46
C ARG A 234 -10.43 21.13 10.08
N LEU A 235 -10.11 22.06 9.18
CA LEU A 235 -9.53 21.76 7.86
C LEU A 235 -8.01 21.63 7.97
N THR A 236 -7.47 20.57 7.38
CA THR A 236 -6.05 20.18 7.41
C THR A 236 -5.65 19.52 6.07
N GLY A 237 -4.44 18.95 6.00
CA GLY A 237 -3.90 18.36 4.77
C GLY A 237 -3.12 19.36 3.91
N VAL A 238 -2.43 18.83 2.89
CA VAL A 238 -1.62 19.61 1.96
C VAL A 238 -2.38 19.81 0.64
N LEU A 239 -2.98 20.99 0.47
CA LEU A 239 -3.77 21.33 -0.73
C LEU A 239 -2.99 21.18 -2.04
N GLU A 240 -1.68 21.46 -2.00
CA GLU A 240 -0.77 21.34 -3.15
C GLU A 240 -0.58 19.88 -3.59
N GLU A 241 -0.77 18.93 -2.67
CA GLU A 241 -0.74 17.49 -2.92
C GLU A 241 -2.14 16.92 -3.21
N GLY A 242 -3.16 17.79 -3.29
CA GLY A 242 -4.55 17.41 -3.55
C GLY A 242 -5.28 16.85 -2.32
N GLU A 243 -4.69 16.97 -1.13
CA GLU A 243 -5.28 16.48 0.10
C GLU A 243 -6.22 17.53 0.71
N GLN A 244 -7.52 17.20 0.71
CA GLN A 244 -8.55 17.95 1.41
C GLN A 244 -9.03 17.12 2.60
N ILE A 245 -8.60 17.48 3.81
CA ILE A 245 -8.93 16.73 5.02
C ILE A 245 -9.78 17.60 5.95
N THR A 246 -10.87 17.02 6.46
CA THR A 246 -11.62 17.59 7.58
C THR A 246 -11.54 16.66 8.78
N LEU A 247 -11.15 17.17 9.94
CA LEU A 247 -11.10 16.38 11.16
C LEU A 247 -12.49 16.14 11.73
N LYS A 248 -12.75 14.92 12.21
CA LYS A 248 -13.96 14.56 12.95
C LYS A 248 -13.57 13.89 14.27
N VAL A 249 -14.02 14.47 15.38
CA VAL A 249 -13.83 13.88 16.71
C VAL A 249 -15.06 13.07 17.07
N VAL A 250 -14.87 11.81 17.44
CA VAL A 250 -15.95 10.87 17.81
C VAL A 250 -15.65 10.19 19.15
N PRO A 251 -16.65 9.75 19.92
CA PRO A 251 -16.45 8.80 21.01
C PRO A 251 -15.63 7.59 20.53
N LEU A 252 -14.70 7.11 21.36
CA LEU A 252 -13.79 6.02 20.96
C LEU A 252 -14.56 4.73 20.59
N GLU A 253 -15.66 4.46 21.28
CA GLU A 253 -16.56 3.33 21.03
C GLU A 253 -17.26 3.36 19.66
N ASP A 254 -17.43 4.54 19.07
CA ASP A 254 -18.11 4.69 17.77
C ASP A 254 -17.24 4.21 16.61
N LEU A 255 -15.95 3.94 16.83
CA LEU A 255 -15.02 3.47 15.79
C LEU A 255 -15.45 2.13 15.16
N LEU A 256 -16.18 1.28 15.88
CA LEU A 256 -16.71 0.03 15.34
C LEU A 256 -17.77 0.24 14.24
N SER A 257 -18.35 1.44 14.14
CA SER A 257 -19.31 1.79 13.09
C SER A 257 -18.65 2.26 11.78
N ILE A 258 -17.34 2.48 11.80
CA ILE A 258 -16.59 3.00 10.65
C ILE A 258 -16.15 1.83 9.75
N PRO A 259 -16.59 1.77 8.47
CA PRO A 259 -16.31 0.65 7.58
C PRO A 259 -14.90 0.74 6.95
N ASP A 260 -13.90 1.03 7.77
CA ASP A 260 -12.50 1.14 7.36
C ASP A 260 -11.63 0.13 8.12
N GLY A 261 -10.94 -0.75 7.38
CA GLY A 261 -10.20 -1.88 7.96
C GLY A 261 -9.12 -1.45 8.96
N LYS A 262 -8.31 -0.45 8.61
CA LYS A 262 -7.24 0.03 9.52
C LYS A 262 -7.81 0.69 10.77
N THR A 263 -8.93 1.42 10.66
CA THR A 263 -9.63 2.02 11.82
C THR A 263 -10.13 0.94 12.78
N LEU A 264 -10.83 -0.07 12.26
CA LEU A 264 -11.37 -1.17 13.06
C LEU A 264 -10.25 -1.96 13.74
N ILE A 265 -9.20 -2.34 13.01
CA ILE A 265 -8.08 -3.11 13.55
C ILE A 265 -7.32 -2.28 14.59
N ALA A 266 -7.04 -1.00 14.33
CA ALA A 266 -6.35 -0.14 15.29
C ALA A 266 -7.15 0.01 16.59
N TYR A 267 -8.47 0.20 16.50
CA TYR A 267 -9.35 0.23 17.66
C TYR A 267 -9.29 -1.07 18.48
N LEU A 268 -9.41 -2.23 17.82
CA LEU A 268 -9.38 -3.53 18.49
C LEU A 268 -8.02 -3.80 19.16
N LEU A 269 -6.91 -3.48 18.49
CA LEU A 269 -5.57 -3.61 19.06
C LEU A 269 -5.35 -2.64 20.23
N TYR A 270 -5.81 -1.39 20.11
CA TYR A 270 -5.75 -0.42 21.18
C TYR A 270 -6.53 -0.89 22.41
N LYS A 271 -7.77 -1.35 22.23
CA LYS A 271 -8.59 -1.89 23.31
C LYS A 271 -7.93 -3.08 23.99
N LYS A 272 -7.30 -3.96 23.23
CA LYS A 272 -6.65 -5.18 23.75
C LYS A 272 -5.34 -4.92 24.49
N TYR A 273 -4.50 -4.01 24.01
CA TYR A 273 -3.12 -3.88 24.47
C TYR A 273 -2.80 -2.57 25.20
N VAL A 274 -3.63 -1.54 25.05
CA VAL A 274 -3.33 -0.19 25.56
C VAL A 274 -4.41 0.32 26.50
N SER A 275 -5.70 0.09 26.19
CA SER A 275 -6.77 0.51 27.08
C SER A 275 -6.79 -0.38 28.32
N ASN A 276 -6.93 0.23 29.51
CA ASN A 276 -7.07 -0.48 30.78
C ASN A 276 -8.48 -1.04 31.01
N ASP A 277 -9.39 -0.89 30.05
CA ASP A 277 -10.74 -1.43 30.14
C ASP A 277 -10.71 -2.92 29.83
N GLU A 278 -11.37 -3.74 30.65
CA GLU A 278 -11.56 -5.16 30.33
C GLU A 278 -12.17 -5.27 28.92
N PHE A 279 -11.42 -5.91 28.01
CA PHE A 279 -11.91 -6.23 26.67
C PHE A 279 -13.14 -7.12 26.86
N VAL A 280 -14.34 -6.55 26.74
CA VAL A 280 -15.59 -7.26 26.98
C VAL A 280 -15.57 -8.52 26.14
N SER A 281 -15.55 -9.66 26.82
CA SER A 281 -15.39 -11.01 26.28
C SER A 281 -16.62 -11.52 25.51
N LYS A 282 -17.25 -10.63 24.72
CA LYS A 282 -18.48 -10.91 23.96
C LYS A 282 -18.35 -10.60 22.47
N LEU A 283 -17.17 -10.83 21.88
CA LEU A 283 -17.05 -11.04 20.44
C LEU A 283 -17.18 -12.54 20.14
#